data_AF-A0A1V4QDU8-F1
#
_entry.id   AF-A0A1V4QDU8-F1
#
_cell.length_a   1.000
_cell.length_b   1.000
_cell.length_c   1.000
_cell.angle_alpha   90.00
_cell.angle_beta   90.00
_cell.angle_gamma   90.00
#
_symmetry.space_group_name_H-M   'P 1'
#
loop_
_entity.id
_entity.type
_entity.pdbx_description
1 polymer ?
#
loop_
_entity_poly.entity_id
_entity_poly.type
_entity_poly.pdbx_seq_one_letter_code
_entity_poly.pdbx_strand_id
1 'polypeptide(L)'
;MSLGATIANRVRVSEEIFGNLKRFDPPLYLLFFFLAGANLKIDHIQTLGILGLIFVLTRLPGEMFGAYIGALLVNADEKIKKYLGLALAPQAGVAIGLALVTKNYFPGYIGTTILSTIIITTVIYELIGPVFVRIALEKAGEINTSPEEY
;
A
#
# COMPACT_ATOMS: atom_id res chain seq x y z
N MET A 1 12.34 6.67 4.37
CA MET A 1 12.16 5.95 5.66
C MET A 1 13.35 6.12 6.59
N SER A 2 14.60 5.91 6.16
CA SER A 2 15.79 6.02 7.02
C SER A 2 15.91 7.36 7.77
N LEU A 3 15.86 8.50 7.06
CA LEU A 3 15.92 9.82 7.67
C LEU A 3 14.81 10.05 8.71
N GLY A 4 13.56 9.72 8.35
CA GLY A 4 12.42 9.86 9.26
C GLY A 4 12.57 9.00 10.51
N ALA A 5 13.01 7.75 10.37
CA ALA A 5 13.31 6.87 11.51
C ALA A 5 14.43 7.44 12.38
N THR A 6 15.51 7.97 11.79
CA THR A 6 16.58 8.63 12.55
C THR A 6 16.06 9.84 13.32
N ILE A 7 15.27 10.72 12.69
CA ILE A 7 14.71 11.91 13.33
C ILE A 7 13.78 11.51 14.47
N ALA A 8 12.86 10.56 14.24
CA ALA A 8 11.92 10.09 15.24
C ALA A 8 12.61 9.56 16.51
N ASN A 9 13.76 8.89 16.35
CA ASN A 9 14.48 8.26 17.47
C ASN A 9 15.55 9.16 18.13
N ARG A 10 16.04 10.20 17.43
CA ARG A 10 17.21 10.98 17.89
C ARG A 10 16.92 12.44 18.19
N VAL A 11 15.86 13.01 17.64
CA VAL A 11 15.55 14.44 17.79
C VAL A 11 14.46 14.62 18.83
N ARG A 12 14.71 15.47 19.84
CA ARG A 12 13.77 15.74 20.93
C ARG A 12 12.45 16.40 20.49
N VAL A 13 12.49 17.20 19.44
CA VAL A 13 11.34 17.93 18.88
C VAL A 13 10.75 17.22 17.65
N SER A 14 10.94 15.90 17.53
CA SER A 14 10.49 15.13 16.37
C SER A 14 8.99 15.23 16.13
N GLU A 15 8.17 15.20 17.18
CA GLU A 15 6.70 15.32 17.08
C GLU A 15 6.26 16.65 16.46
N GLU A 16 6.89 17.77 16.84
CA GLU A 16 6.59 19.08 16.27
C GLU A 16 7.00 19.15 14.79
N ILE A 17 8.17 18.61 14.45
CA ILE A 17 8.64 18.50 13.06
C ILE A 17 7.64 17.70 12.21
N PHE A 18 7.24 16.51 12.68
CA PHE A 18 6.27 15.68 11.96
C PHE A 18 4.87 16.33 11.92
N GLY A 19 4.46 17.01 12.98
CA GLY A 19 3.18 17.75 13.02
C GLY A 19 3.12 18.86 11.97
N ASN A 20 4.20 19.60 11.80
CA ASN A 20 4.31 20.60 10.74
C ASN A 20 4.36 19.96 9.35
N LEU A 21 5.06 18.84 9.19
CA LEU A 21 5.18 18.13 7.92
C LEU A 21 3.85 17.53 7.45
N LYS A 22 3.02 17.01 8.38
CA LYS A 22 1.68 16.46 8.07
C LYS A 22 0.78 17.42 7.32
N ARG A 23 0.97 18.73 7.46
CA ARG A 23 0.21 19.75 6.71
C ARG A 23 0.51 19.72 5.20
N PHE A 24 1.64 19.17 4.80
CA PHE A 24 2.04 19.01 3.40
C PHE A 24 1.57 17.68 2.79
N ASP A 25 1.09 16.74 3.60
CA ASP A 25 0.65 15.44 3.09
C ASP A 25 -0.52 15.56 2.10
N PRO A 26 -1.62 16.31 2.39
CA PRO A 26 -2.75 16.41 1.45
C PRO A 26 -2.38 16.94 0.05
N PRO A 27 -1.65 18.06 -0.11
CA PRO A 27 -1.29 18.53 -1.45
C PRO A 27 -0.33 17.57 -2.16
N LEU A 28 0.57 16.90 -1.43
CA LEU A 28 1.46 15.89 -2.02
C LEU A 28 0.71 14.67 -2.51
N TYR A 29 -0.23 14.13 -1.72
CA TYR A 29 -1.08 13.01 -2.13
C TYR A 29 -1.93 13.39 -3.34
N LEU A 30 -2.51 14.58 -3.35
CA LEU A 30 -3.30 15.06 -4.48
C LEU A 30 -2.47 15.13 -5.76
N LEU A 31 -1.28 15.75 -5.72
CA LEU A 31 -0.37 15.81 -6.86
C LEU A 31 0.06 14.42 -7.32
N PHE A 32 0.40 13.53 -6.38
CA PHE A 32 0.84 12.18 -6.66
C PHE A 32 -0.25 11.37 -7.37
N PHE A 33 -1.46 11.31 -6.80
CA PHE A 33 -2.57 10.55 -7.38
C PHE A 33 -3.10 11.19 -8.67
N PHE A 34 -3.05 12.52 -8.79
CA PHE A 34 -3.35 13.21 -10.04
C PHE A 34 -2.40 12.79 -11.17
N LEU A 35 -1.08 12.81 -10.92
CA LEU A 35 -0.08 12.39 -11.90
C LEU A 35 -0.16 10.90 -12.21
N ALA A 36 -0.42 10.06 -11.21
CA ALA A 36 -0.65 8.62 -11.40
C ALA A 36 -1.87 8.39 -12.31
N GLY A 37 -2.98 9.08 -12.04
CA GLY A 37 -4.18 9.06 -12.88
C GLY A 37 -3.93 9.58 -14.30
N ALA A 38 -3.17 10.66 -14.47
CA ALA A 38 -2.81 11.20 -15.78
C ALA A 38 -1.94 10.24 -16.61
N ASN A 39 -1.17 9.37 -15.95
CA ASN A 39 -0.36 8.33 -16.61
C ASN A 39 -1.15 7.05 -16.91
N LEU A 40 -2.38 6.90 -16.41
CA LEU A 40 -3.21 5.75 -16.66
C LEU A 40 -3.72 5.80 -18.11
N LYS A 41 -3.30 4.84 -18.93
CA LYS A 41 -3.81 4.70 -20.29
C LYS A 41 -4.98 3.71 -20.31
N ILE A 42 -6.20 4.24 -20.38
CA ILE A 42 -7.45 3.45 -20.33
C ILE A 42 -7.52 2.41 -21.45
N ASP A 43 -6.97 2.72 -22.63
CA ASP A 43 -6.96 1.79 -23.78
C ASP A 43 -6.18 0.50 -23.47
N HIS A 44 -5.14 0.59 -22.64
CA HIS A 44 -4.36 -0.57 -22.20
C HIS A 44 -5.08 -1.38 -21.11
N ILE A 45 -6.17 -0.86 -20.52
CA ILE A 45 -7.00 -1.58 -19.54
C ILE A 45 -7.79 -2.69 -20.21
N GLN A 46 -8.25 -2.46 -21.44
CA GLN A 46 -8.90 -3.50 -22.23
C GLN A 46 -7.88 -4.59 -22.63
N THR A 47 -6.61 -4.21 -22.86
CA THR A 47 -5.51 -5.13 -23.21
C THR A 47 -4.89 -5.82 -21.99
N LEU A 48 -5.03 -5.26 -20.78
CA LEU A 48 -4.58 -5.84 -19.52
C LEU A 48 -5.12 -7.26 -19.31
N GLY A 49 -6.30 -7.53 -19.89
CA GLY A 49 -6.80 -8.87 -20.18
C GLY A 49 -6.71 -9.80 -18.98
N ILE A 50 -6.30 -11.03 -19.24
CA ILE A 50 -6.19 -12.10 -18.25
C ILE A 50 -5.05 -11.84 -17.24
N LEU A 51 -3.96 -11.18 -17.66
CA LEU A 51 -2.78 -10.99 -16.82
C LEU A 51 -3.02 -10.02 -15.66
N GLY A 52 -3.71 -8.90 -15.94
CA GLY A 52 -4.11 -7.95 -14.89
C GLY A 52 -5.05 -8.59 -13.87
N LEU A 53 -6.02 -9.37 -14.36
CA LEU A 53 -6.96 -10.09 -13.50
C LEU A 53 -6.23 -11.12 -12.62
N ILE A 54 -5.35 -11.93 -13.20
CA ILE A 54 -4.52 -12.89 -12.45
C ILE A 54 -3.72 -12.14 -11.38
N PHE A 55 -3.05 -11.04 -11.73
CA PHE A 55 -2.27 -10.26 -10.78
C PHE A 55 -3.12 -9.75 -9.61
N VAL A 56 -4.26 -9.12 -9.88
CA VAL A 56 -5.17 -8.60 -8.85
C VAL A 56 -5.63 -9.71 -7.89
N LEU A 57 -6.03 -10.86 -8.44
CA LEU A 57 -6.58 -11.99 -7.68
C LEU A 57 -5.51 -12.75 -6.90
N THR A 58 -4.29 -12.86 -7.43
CA THR A 58 -3.20 -13.61 -6.80
C THR A 58 -2.43 -12.80 -5.78
N ARG A 59 -2.43 -11.46 -5.91
CA ARG A 59 -1.66 -10.57 -5.05
C ARG A 59 -1.99 -10.74 -3.57
N LEU A 60 -3.25 -10.54 -3.17
CA LEU A 60 -3.65 -10.60 -1.76
C LEU A 60 -3.41 -12.00 -1.15
N PRO A 61 -3.82 -13.12 -1.78
CA PRO A 61 -3.46 -14.45 -1.28
C PRO A 61 -1.95 -14.66 -1.16
N GLY A 62 -1.16 -14.15 -2.11
CA GLY A 62 0.30 -14.20 -2.07
C GLY A 62 0.88 -13.43 -0.88
N GLU A 63 0.41 -12.21 -0.64
CA GLU A 63 0.79 -11.40 0.53
C GLU A 63 0.38 -12.08 1.83
N MET A 64 -0.84 -12.63 1.91
CA MET A 64 -1.32 -13.35 3.09
C MET A 64 -0.48 -14.59 3.38
N PHE A 65 -0.18 -15.38 2.35
CA PHE A 65 0.66 -16.56 2.48
C PHE A 65 2.09 -16.19 2.91
N GLY A 66 2.71 -15.20 2.25
CA GLY A 66 4.04 -14.73 2.60
C GLY A 66 4.14 -14.19 4.02
N ALA A 67 3.15 -13.39 4.44
CA ALA A 67 3.06 -12.87 5.80
C ALA A 67 2.89 -13.99 6.84
N TYR A 68 2.04 -14.99 6.55
CA TYR A 68 1.84 -16.15 7.41
C TYR A 68 3.13 -16.95 7.60
N ILE A 69 3.83 -17.28 6.51
CA ILE A 69 5.10 -18.01 6.56
C ILE A 69 6.15 -17.20 7.32
N GLY A 70 6.27 -15.89 7.04
CA GLY A 70 7.18 -15.01 7.76
C GLY A 70 6.90 -14.97 9.26
N ALA A 71 5.63 -14.85 9.65
CA ALA A 71 5.19 -14.85 11.04
C ALA A 71 5.43 -16.21 11.73
N LEU A 72 5.29 -17.32 11.00
CA LEU A 72 5.60 -18.67 11.50
C LEU A 72 7.09 -18.81 11.80
N LEU A 73 7.96 -18.39 10.89
CA LEU A 73 9.42 -18.52 11.02
C LEU A 73 9.99 -17.77 12.23
N VAL A 74 9.36 -16.65 12.62
CA VAL A 74 9.77 -15.84 13.77
C VAL A 74 9.00 -16.17 15.05
N ASN A 75 8.17 -17.22 15.06
CA ASN A 75 7.31 -17.60 16.18
C ASN A 75 6.44 -16.45 16.71
N ALA A 76 5.86 -15.66 15.80
CA ALA A 76 4.96 -14.57 16.17
C ALA A 76 3.67 -15.08 16.84
N ASP A 77 2.97 -14.17 17.52
CA ASP A 77 1.65 -14.43 18.11
C ASP A 77 0.64 -14.91 17.03
N GLU A 78 -0.32 -15.74 17.44
CA GLU A 78 -1.42 -16.24 16.61
C GLU A 78 -2.19 -15.12 15.91
N LYS A 79 -2.40 -13.99 16.59
CA LYS A 79 -3.07 -12.81 16.00
C LYS A 79 -2.28 -12.27 14.81
N ILE A 80 -0.96 -12.19 14.93
CA ILE A 80 -0.07 -11.67 13.86
C ILE A 80 -0.10 -12.65 12.68
N LYS A 81 0.10 -13.94 12.93
CA LYS A 81 0.07 -14.98 11.89
C LYS A 81 -1.21 -14.92 11.07
N LYS A 82 -2.36 -14.74 11.73
CA LYS A 82 -3.68 -14.82 11.10
C LYS A 82 -4.11 -13.52 10.41
N TYR A 83 -3.77 -12.36 10.95
CA TYR A 83 -4.36 -11.08 10.50
C TYR A 83 -3.38 -10.12 9.82
N LEU A 84 -2.05 -10.29 10.00
CA LEU A 84 -1.06 -9.40 9.39
C LEU A 84 -1.19 -9.34 7.87
N GLY A 85 -1.36 -10.49 7.22
CA GLY A 85 -1.53 -10.56 5.77
C GLY A 85 -2.70 -9.74 5.24
N LEU A 86 -3.81 -9.70 5.98
CA LEU A 86 -4.99 -8.91 5.62
C LEU A 86 -4.75 -7.41 5.84
N ALA A 87 -3.99 -7.06 6.89
CA ALA A 87 -3.59 -5.68 7.17
C ALA A 87 -2.59 -5.11 6.14
N LEU A 88 -1.90 -5.98 5.38
CA LEU A 88 -0.95 -5.60 4.33
C LEU A 88 -1.60 -5.38 2.95
N ALA A 89 -2.92 -5.57 2.82
CA ALA A 89 -3.62 -5.40 1.55
C ALA A 89 -3.46 -4.02 0.88
N PRO A 90 -3.43 -2.88 1.61
CA PRO A 90 -3.26 -1.56 0.99
C PRO A 90 -1.94 -1.45 0.22
N GLN A 91 -1.99 -0.87 -0.98
CA GLN A 91 -0.82 -0.59 -1.80
C GLN A 91 -0.94 0.78 -2.43
N ALA A 92 0.03 1.65 -2.11
CA ALA A 92 0.00 3.04 -2.52
C ALA A 92 1.25 3.43 -3.34
N GLY A 93 1.80 4.60 -3.03
CA GLY A 93 2.72 5.30 -3.90
C GLY A 93 4.08 4.65 -4.14
N VAL A 94 4.57 3.80 -3.23
CA VAL A 94 5.83 3.08 -3.44
C VAL A 94 5.73 2.14 -4.65
N ALA A 95 4.62 1.41 -4.78
CA ALA A 95 4.41 0.50 -5.90
C ALA A 95 4.33 1.25 -7.24
N ILE A 96 3.54 2.33 -7.29
CA ILE A 96 3.44 3.18 -8.48
C ILE A 96 4.80 3.80 -8.84
N GLY A 97 5.56 4.28 -7.86
CA GLY A 97 6.90 4.83 -8.08
C GLY A 97 7.86 3.81 -8.69
N LEU A 98 7.88 2.59 -8.16
CA LEU A 98 8.67 1.48 -8.72
C LEU A 98 8.21 1.09 -10.13
N ALA A 99 6.90 1.13 -10.40
CA ALA A 99 6.36 0.85 -11.72
C ALA A 99 6.75 1.93 -12.74
N LEU A 100 6.81 3.20 -12.32
CA LEU A 100 7.28 4.31 -13.17
C LEU A 100 8.78 4.15 -13.50
N VAL A 101 9.59 3.79 -12.50
CA VAL A 101 11.01 3.47 -12.71
C VAL A 101 11.15 2.27 -13.67
N THR A 102 10.36 1.22 -13.47
CA THR A 102 10.35 0.04 -14.34
C THR A 102 10.00 0.40 -15.78
N LYS A 103 9.01 1.27 -16.00
CA LYS A 103 8.65 1.76 -17.33
C LYS A 103 9.79 2.53 -18.01
N ASN A 104 10.61 3.25 -17.25
CA ASN A 104 11.78 3.94 -17.79
C ASN A 104 12.88 2.97 -18.24
N TYR A 105 13.09 1.86 -17.50
CA TYR A 105 14.07 0.83 -17.86
C TYR A 105 13.58 -0.10 -18.99
N PHE A 106 12.27 -0.37 -19.06
CA PHE A 106 11.65 -1.24 -20.06
C PHE A 106 10.63 -0.46 -20.90
N PRO A 107 11.09 0.48 -21.76
CA PRO A 107 10.19 1.32 -22.53
C PRO A 107 9.34 0.50 -23.52
N GLY A 108 8.21 1.08 -23.93
CA GLY A 108 7.27 0.44 -24.86
C GLY A 108 6.15 -0.33 -24.16
N TYR A 109 5.70 -1.41 -24.79
CA TYR A 109 4.50 -2.14 -24.38
C TYR A 109 4.62 -2.75 -22.98
N ILE A 110 5.77 -3.34 -22.64
CA ILE A 110 5.99 -4.06 -21.38
C ILE A 110 5.91 -3.10 -20.18
N GLY A 111 6.73 -2.04 -20.17
CA GLY A 111 6.73 -1.07 -19.08
C GLY A 111 5.41 -0.31 -18.94
N THR A 112 4.74 -0.01 -20.07
CA THR A 112 3.41 0.60 -20.05
C THR A 112 2.37 -0.34 -19.45
N THR A 113 2.42 -1.63 -19.80
CA THR A 113 1.54 -2.65 -19.22
C THR A 113 1.76 -2.78 -17.71
N ILE A 114 3.01 -2.87 -17.24
CA ILE A 114 3.32 -2.95 -15.81
C ILE A 114 2.79 -1.73 -15.06
N LEU A 115 3.06 -0.51 -15.57
CA LEU A 115 2.58 0.72 -14.94
C LEU A 115 1.05 0.76 -14.86
N SER A 116 0.36 0.44 -15.96
CA SER A 116 -1.10 0.39 -15.99
C SER A 116 -1.66 -0.66 -15.03
N THR A 117 -1.07 -1.86 -14.96
CA THR A 117 -1.45 -2.90 -13.98
C THR A 117 -1.36 -2.34 -12.58
N ILE A 118 -0.20 -1.79 -12.20
CA ILE A 118 0.05 -1.33 -10.83
C ILE A 118 -0.88 -0.18 -10.45
N ILE A 119 -1.13 0.79 -11.34
CA ILE A 119 -2.06 1.90 -11.06
C ILE A 119 -3.47 1.36 -10.79
N ILE A 120 -3.99 0.48 -11.65
CA ILE A 120 -5.36 -0.07 -11.49
C ILE A 120 -5.46 -0.92 -10.23
N THR A 121 -4.46 -1.77 -9.99
CA THR A 121 -4.43 -2.61 -8.80
C THR A 121 -4.39 -1.71 -7.55
N THR A 122 -3.57 -0.65 -7.54
CA THR A 122 -3.57 0.34 -6.46
C THR A 122 -4.94 0.97 -6.27
N VAL A 123 -5.64 1.40 -7.32
CA VAL A 123 -7.00 1.96 -7.19
C VAL A 123 -7.95 0.95 -6.53
N ILE A 124 -7.92 -0.31 -6.96
CA ILE A 124 -8.76 -1.36 -6.36
C ILE A 124 -8.42 -1.54 -4.87
N TYR A 125 -7.14 -1.65 -4.53
CA TYR A 125 -6.69 -1.91 -3.16
C TYR A 125 -6.74 -0.68 -2.23
N GLU A 126 -6.76 0.54 -2.74
CA GLU A 126 -7.05 1.74 -1.95
C GLU A 126 -8.54 1.80 -1.55
N LEU A 127 -9.45 1.26 -2.38
CA LEU A 127 -10.87 1.20 -2.07
C LEU A 127 -11.20 0.08 -1.06
N ILE A 128 -10.65 -1.11 -1.25
CA ILE A 128 -10.98 -2.29 -0.41
C ILE A 128 -9.99 -2.49 0.75
N GLY A 129 -8.76 -2.00 0.63
CA GLY A 129 -7.69 -2.19 1.60
C GLY A 129 -8.03 -1.66 2.99
N PRO A 130 -8.57 -0.43 3.16
CA PRO A 130 -8.98 0.07 4.47
C PRO A 130 -10.03 -0.81 5.15
N VAL A 131 -10.93 -1.44 4.38
CA VAL A 131 -11.92 -2.39 4.91
C VAL A 131 -11.22 -3.64 5.45
N PHE A 132 -10.27 -4.18 4.70
CA PHE A 132 -9.47 -5.33 5.13
C PHE A 132 -8.61 -5.03 6.35
N VAL A 133 -7.95 -3.87 6.40
CA VAL A 133 -7.18 -3.41 7.57
C VAL A 133 -8.08 -3.32 8.79
N ARG A 134 -9.26 -2.70 8.66
CA ARG A 134 -10.22 -2.60 9.75
C ARG A 134 -10.61 -3.99 10.27
N ILE A 135 -10.99 -4.91 9.38
CA ILE A 135 -11.35 -6.28 9.75
C ILE A 135 -10.18 -6.99 10.45
N ALA A 136 -8.94 -6.80 9.96
CA ALA A 136 -7.74 -7.39 10.55
C ALA A 136 -7.53 -6.90 11.99
N LEU A 137 -7.63 -5.58 12.21
CA LEU A 137 -7.45 -4.97 13.52
C LEU A 137 -8.58 -5.32 14.49
N GLU A 138 -9.85 -5.31 14.04
CA GLU A 138 -11.00 -5.73 14.85
C GLU A 138 -10.84 -7.19 15.30
N LYS A 139 -10.49 -8.10 14.38
CA LYS A 139 -10.32 -9.52 14.70
C LYS A 139 -9.06 -9.82 15.52
N ALA A 140 -8.04 -8.95 15.45
CA ALA A 140 -6.89 -9.00 16.34
C ALA A 140 -7.21 -8.46 17.74
N GLY A 141 -8.32 -7.73 17.91
CA GLY A 141 -8.67 -7.06 19.16
C GLY A 141 -7.83 -5.80 19.41
N GLU A 142 -7.32 -5.17 18.36
CA GLU A 142 -6.49 -3.95 18.42
C GLU A 142 -7.33 -2.67 18.29
N ILE A 143 -8.62 -2.78 17.98
CA ILE A 143 -9.56 -1.65 18.00
C ILE A 143 -10.34 -1.70 19.32
N ASN A 144 -10.04 -0.78 20.23
CA ASN A 144 -10.85 -0.54 21.42
C ASN A 144 -12.04 0.34 21.04
N THR A 145 -13.27 -0.17 21.19
CA THR A 145 -14.52 0.61 21.04
C THR A 145 -14.88 1.37 22.33
N SER A 146 -13.89 1.89 23.06
CA SER A 146 -14.14 2.81 24.16
C SER A 146 -14.62 4.13 23.55
N PRO A 147 -15.79 4.68 23.93
CA PRO A 147 -16.12 6.05 23.56
C PRO A 147 -15.03 6.96 24.12
N GLU A 148 -14.38 7.76 23.27
CA GLU A 148 -13.60 8.90 23.74
C GLU A 148 -14.59 9.80 24.49
N GLU A 149 -14.51 9.81 25.83
CA GLU A 149 -15.15 10.86 26.63
C GLU A 149 -14.44 12.17 26.27
N TYR A 150 -15.10 12.95 25.40
CA TYR A 150 -14.76 14.35 25.10
C TYR A 150 -15.21 15.27 26.23
#